data_AF-W8P3T0-F1
#
_entry.id   AF-W8P3T0-F1
#
_cell.length_a   1.000
_cell.length_b   1.000
_cell.length_c   1.000
_cell.angle_alpha   90.00
_cell.angle_beta   90.00
_cell.angle_gamma   90.00
#
_symmetry.space_group_name_H-M   'P 1'
#
loop_
_entity.id
_entity.type
_entity.pdbx_description
1 polymer ?
#
loop_
_entity_poly.entity_id
_entity_poly.type
_entity_poly.pdbx_seq_one_letter_code
_entity_poly.pdbx_strand_id
1 'polypeptide(L)'
;IEGHAKITIQLDDAGQVADAHFHVTQLRGFEKLAEGRPFHEMPAIMARICGICPVSHLIASSKACDELLAVRVPPTAIKLRKILNISQIVQSHALSFSYLSSPDLLLGMDADPADRNIVGVLKQYPELARGGIRLRRFGQQIIERLGGRRIHPAWTVPGG
;
A
#
# COMPACT_ATOMS: atom_id res chain seq x y z
N ILE A 1 5.90 7.60 5.77
CA ILE A 1 4.75 6.68 6.01
C ILE A 1 3.68 6.89 4.94
N GLU A 2 2.68 6.01 4.86
CA GLU A 2 1.43 6.30 4.16
C GLU A 2 0.37 6.76 5.17
N GLY A 3 -0.49 7.69 4.77
CA GLY A 3 -1.52 8.27 5.64
C GLY A 3 -1.02 9.39 6.54
N HIS A 4 -1.87 9.78 7.50
CA HIS A 4 -1.66 10.90 8.40
C HIS A 4 -1.59 10.42 9.86
N ALA A 5 -0.43 10.61 10.47
CA ALA A 5 -0.21 10.27 11.86
C ALA A 5 0.68 11.31 12.55
N LYS A 6 0.60 11.34 13.88
CA LYS A 6 1.39 12.22 14.74
C LYS A 6 1.87 11.43 15.95
N ILE A 7 3.06 11.73 16.45
CA ILE A 7 3.53 11.25 17.75
C ILE A 7 3.55 12.44 18.71
N THR A 8 3.02 12.25 19.92
CA THR A 8 3.16 13.21 21.02
C THR A 8 3.99 12.58 22.12
N ILE A 9 5.02 13.29 22.59
CA ILE A 9 5.84 12.91 23.74
C ILE A 9 5.54 13.94 24.83
N GLN A 10 5.12 13.48 26.00
CA GLN A 10 4.80 14.30 27.17
C GLN A 10 5.93 14.18 28.18
N LEU A 11 6.41 15.31 28.68
CA LEU A 11 7.48 15.38 29.67
C LEU A 11 6.89 15.71 31.04
N ASP A 12 7.48 15.15 32.10
CA ASP A 12 7.20 15.57 33.48
C ASP A 12 7.95 16.86 33.85
N ASP A 13 7.75 17.33 35.09
CA ASP A 13 8.41 18.53 35.62
C ASP A 13 9.95 18.39 35.68
N ALA A 14 10.48 17.17 35.70
CA ALA A 14 11.92 16.88 35.67
C ALA A 14 12.47 16.78 34.24
N GLY A 15 11.64 17.01 33.22
CA GLY A 15 12.00 16.91 31.80
C GLY A 15 12.18 15.47 31.30
N GLN A 16 11.75 14.46 32.06
CA GLN A 16 11.77 13.06 31.65
C GLN A 16 10.48 12.70 30.90
N VAL A 17 10.55 11.71 30.00
CA VAL A 17 9.37 11.24 29.27
C VAL A 17 8.40 10.57 30.24
N ALA A 18 7.23 11.19 30.43
CA ALA A 18 6.14 10.66 31.22
C ALA A 18 5.20 9.77 30.40
N ASP A 19 4.94 10.16 29.13
CA ASP A 19 4.08 9.41 28.23
C ASP A 19 4.44 9.64 26.74
N ALA A 20 4.06 8.71 25.89
CA ALA A 20 4.18 8.81 24.44
C ALA A 20 2.97 8.17 23.74
N HIS A 21 2.35 8.91 22.81
CA HIS A 21 1.19 8.43 22.05
C HIS A 21 1.43 8.51 20.55
N PHE A 22 0.95 7.48 19.83
CA PHE A 22 0.83 7.47 18.39
C PHE A 22 -0.63 7.72 17.99
N HIS A 23 -0.86 8.76 17.21
CA HIS A 23 -2.18 9.20 16.77
C HIS A 23 -2.35 8.94 15.29
N VAL A 24 -3.37 8.17 14.90
CA VAL A 24 -3.86 8.13 13.52
C VAL A 24 -5.00 9.13 13.41
N THR A 25 -4.84 10.15 12.56
CA THR A 25 -5.67 11.37 12.61
C THR A 25 -6.70 11.45 11.49
N GLN A 26 -6.84 10.40 10.69
CA GLN A 26 -7.72 10.40 9.52
C GLN A 26 -8.70 9.21 9.56
N LEU A 27 -9.97 9.51 9.28
CA LEU A 27 -11.05 8.53 9.09
C LEU A 27 -11.88 8.93 7.86
N ARG A 28 -12.27 7.94 7.05
CA ARG A 28 -13.13 8.14 5.85
C ARG A 28 -14.46 7.39 5.91
N GLY A 29 -14.64 6.44 6.83
CA GLY A 29 -15.91 5.75 7.05
C GLY A 29 -16.36 4.83 5.89
N PHE A 30 -15.43 4.09 5.26
CA PHE A 30 -15.75 3.20 4.13
C PHE A 30 -16.78 2.11 4.49
N GLU A 31 -16.83 1.66 5.75
CA GLU A 31 -17.81 0.67 6.21
C GLU A 31 -19.23 1.22 6.13
N LYS A 32 -19.44 2.45 6.63
CA LYS A 32 -20.74 3.12 6.54
C LYS A 32 -21.09 3.47 5.09
N LEU A 33 -20.10 3.87 4.29
CA LEU A 33 -20.27 4.17 2.86
C LEU A 33 -20.74 2.95 2.04
N ALA A 34 -20.41 1.74 2.48
CA ALA A 34 -20.77 0.51 1.79
C ALA A 34 -22.24 0.13 1.97
N GLU A 35 -22.89 0.60 3.04
CA GLU A 35 -24.30 0.31 3.30
C GLU A 35 -25.20 0.84 2.17
N GLY A 36 -26.15 0.01 1.73
CA GLY A 36 -27.09 0.35 0.67
C GLY A 36 -26.50 0.36 -0.75
N ARG A 37 -25.19 0.09 -0.91
CA ARG A 37 -24.56 0.02 -2.23
C ARG A 37 -24.66 -1.36 -2.86
N PRO A 38 -24.76 -1.46 -4.20
CA PRO A 38 -24.67 -2.73 -4.89
C PRO A 38 -23.32 -3.40 -4.64
N PHE A 39 -23.34 -4.70 -4.30
CA PHE A 39 -22.13 -5.44 -3.92
C PHE A 39 -21.06 -5.43 -5.03
N HIS A 40 -21.46 -5.41 -6.31
CA HIS A 40 -20.54 -5.42 -7.44
C HIS A 40 -19.71 -4.12 -7.57
N GLU A 41 -20.08 -3.05 -6.87
CA GLU A 41 -19.27 -1.82 -6.76
C GLU A 41 -18.12 -1.96 -5.76
N MET A 42 -18.20 -2.92 -4.82
CA MET A 42 -17.26 -3.02 -3.69
C MET A 42 -15.79 -3.13 -4.12
N PRO A 43 -15.41 -3.94 -5.14
CA PRO A 43 -14.03 -3.96 -5.63
C PRO A 43 -13.48 -2.60 -6.03
N ALA A 44 -14.30 -1.80 -6.72
CA ALA A 44 -13.91 -0.46 -7.12
C ALA A 44 -13.82 0.46 -5.89
N ILE A 45 -14.83 0.48 -5.02
CA ILE A 45 -14.86 1.37 -3.85
C ILE A 45 -13.72 1.06 -2.90
N MET A 46 -13.54 -0.21 -2.51
CA MET A 46 -12.53 -0.61 -1.53
C MET A 46 -11.10 -0.34 -2.03
N ALA A 47 -10.85 -0.42 -3.34
CA ALA A 47 -9.55 -0.05 -3.90
C ALA A 47 -9.15 1.41 -3.61
N ARG A 48 -10.08 2.30 -3.24
CA ARG A 48 -9.80 3.71 -2.91
C ARG A 48 -9.47 3.93 -1.44
N ILE A 49 -9.45 2.88 -0.62
CA ILE A 49 -8.99 2.96 0.76
C ILE A 49 -7.50 3.35 0.80
N CYS A 50 -6.67 2.82 -0.08
CA CYS A 50 -5.24 3.13 -0.10
C CYS A 50 -4.69 3.22 -1.52
N GLY A 51 -3.80 4.20 -1.76
CA GLY A 51 -3.12 4.36 -3.03
C GLY A 51 -1.94 3.39 -3.24
N ILE A 52 -1.42 2.80 -2.15
CA ILE A 52 -0.31 1.83 -2.21
C ILE A 52 -0.80 0.41 -2.37
N CYS A 53 -1.84 -0.01 -1.62
CA CYS A 53 -2.39 -1.38 -1.63
C CYS A 53 -3.77 -1.57 -2.30
N PRO A 54 -4.09 -0.88 -3.41
CA PRO A 54 -5.43 -0.95 -4.00
C PRO A 54 -5.77 -2.35 -4.51
N VAL A 55 -4.80 -3.11 -5.02
CA VAL A 55 -5.01 -4.50 -5.50
C VAL A 55 -5.43 -5.41 -4.35
N SER A 56 -4.84 -5.26 -3.16
CA SER A 56 -5.18 -6.10 -2.00
C SER A 56 -6.62 -5.86 -1.56
N HIS A 57 -7.06 -4.59 -1.49
CA HIS A 57 -8.46 -4.26 -1.21
C HIS A 57 -9.43 -4.77 -2.27
N LEU A 58 -9.05 -4.65 -3.54
CA LEU A 58 -9.84 -5.08 -4.69
C LEU A 58 -10.01 -6.60 -4.73
N ILE A 59 -8.96 -7.37 -4.46
CA ILE A 59 -9.05 -8.83 -4.37
C ILE A 59 -9.85 -9.26 -3.14
N ALA A 60 -9.63 -8.62 -1.98
CA ALA A 60 -10.34 -8.96 -0.74
C ALA A 60 -11.86 -8.76 -0.89
N SER A 61 -12.26 -7.62 -1.41
CA SER A 61 -13.68 -7.32 -1.67
C SER A 61 -14.28 -8.17 -2.78
N SER A 62 -13.52 -8.50 -3.83
CA SER A 62 -14.00 -9.43 -4.87
C SER A 62 -14.22 -10.84 -4.29
N LYS A 63 -13.33 -11.33 -3.42
CA LYS A 63 -13.53 -12.60 -2.71
C LYS A 63 -14.79 -12.60 -1.84
N ALA A 64 -15.03 -11.51 -1.10
CA ALA A 64 -16.26 -11.37 -0.31
C ALA A 64 -17.51 -11.41 -1.20
N CYS A 65 -17.45 -10.82 -2.39
CA CYS A 65 -18.54 -10.90 -3.36
C CYS A 65 -18.69 -12.30 -3.98
N ASP A 66 -17.60 -13.03 -4.22
CA ASP A 66 -17.65 -14.42 -4.69
C ASP A 66 -18.38 -15.31 -3.67
N GLU A 67 -18.06 -15.13 -2.39
CA GLU A 67 -18.70 -15.84 -1.28
C GLU A 67 -20.19 -15.49 -1.18
N LEU A 68 -20.53 -14.20 -1.27
CA LEU A 68 -21.92 -13.72 -1.27
C LEU A 68 -22.75 -14.34 -2.41
N LEU A 69 -22.16 -14.49 -3.59
CA LEU A 69 -22.80 -15.09 -4.76
C LEU A 69 -22.77 -16.63 -4.77
N ALA A 70 -22.07 -17.25 -3.82
CA ALA A 70 -21.82 -18.69 -3.77
C ALA A 70 -21.26 -19.26 -5.10
N VAL A 71 -20.41 -18.50 -5.79
CA VAL A 71 -19.84 -18.89 -7.08
C VAL A 71 -18.50 -19.61 -6.93
N ARG A 72 -18.27 -20.60 -7.80
CA ARG A 72 -16.95 -21.24 -7.92
C ARG A 72 -16.10 -20.49 -8.93
N VAL A 73 -15.16 -19.69 -8.43
CA VAL A 73 -14.22 -18.93 -9.28
C VAL A 73 -13.37 -19.90 -10.13
N PRO A 74 -13.26 -19.68 -11.46
CA PRO A 74 -12.45 -20.52 -12.34
C PRO A 74 -10.97 -20.56 -11.93
N PRO A 75 -10.26 -21.70 -12.10
CA PRO A 75 -8.84 -21.82 -11.74
C PRO A 75 -7.93 -20.76 -12.39
N THR A 76 -8.25 -20.33 -13.61
CA THR A 76 -7.52 -19.26 -14.31
C THR A 76 -7.64 -17.92 -13.59
N ALA A 77 -8.85 -17.53 -13.18
CA ALA A 77 -9.07 -16.29 -12.45
C ALA A 77 -8.36 -16.30 -11.09
N ILE A 78 -8.37 -17.44 -10.37
CA ILE A 78 -7.61 -17.60 -9.12
C ILE A 78 -6.10 -17.35 -9.36
N LYS A 79 -5.54 -17.91 -10.43
CA LYS A 79 -4.12 -17.71 -10.79
C LYS A 79 -3.84 -16.25 -11.16
N LEU A 80 -4.70 -15.59 -11.92
CA LEU A 80 -4.55 -14.17 -12.28
C LEU A 80 -4.59 -13.26 -11.05
N ARG A 81 -5.56 -13.46 -10.15
CA ARG A 81 -5.63 -12.76 -8.86
C ARG A 81 -4.38 -12.98 -8.01
N LYS A 82 -3.85 -14.21 -8.00
CA LYS A 82 -2.60 -14.53 -7.28
C LYS A 82 -1.40 -13.77 -7.86
N ILE A 83 -1.27 -13.72 -9.19
CA ILE A 83 -0.20 -12.95 -9.85
C ILE A 83 -0.34 -11.46 -9.50
N LEU A 84 -1.54 -10.89 -9.64
CA LEU A 84 -1.83 -9.51 -9.25
C LEU A 84 -1.40 -9.22 -7.81
N ASN A 85 -1.77 -10.07 -6.85
CA ASN A 85 -1.43 -9.87 -5.45
C ASN A 85 0.08 -9.99 -5.18
N ILE A 86 0.77 -10.93 -5.83
CA ILE A 86 2.23 -11.05 -5.69
C ILE A 86 2.93 -9.81 -6.27
N SER A 87 2.48 -9.32 -7.42
CA SER A 87 3.02 -8.08 -8.01
C SER A 87 2.77 -6.86 -7.13
N GLN A 88 1.62 -6.80 -6.48
CA GLN A 88 1.27 -5.80 -5.47
C GLN A 88 2.21 -5.85 -4.26
N ILE A 89 2.53 -7.04 -3.74
CA ILE A 89 3.49 -7.21 -2.65
C ILE A 89 4.88 -6.74 -3.09
N VAL A 90 5.36 -7.17 -4.27
CA VAL A 90 6.67 -6.78 -4.80
C VAL A 90 6.81 -5.26 -4.90
N GLN A 91 5.84 -4.59 -5.54
CA GLN A 91 5.93 -3.13 -5.70
C GLN A 91 5.80 -2.38 -4.36
N SER A 92 4.95 -2.88 -3.45
CA SER A 92 4.72 -2.24 -2.15
C SER A 92 5.91 -2.40 -1.22
N HIS A 93 6.57 -3.56 -1.20
CA HIS A 93 7.78 -3.78 -0.41
C HIS A 93 8.97 -3.00 -0.97
N ALA A 94 9.12 -2.96 -2.31
CA ALA A 94 10.13 -2.12 -2.94
C ALA A 94 9.91 -0.63 -2.63
N LEU A 95 8.65 -0.17 -2.65
CA LEU A 95 8.30 1.19 -2.23
C LEU A 95 8.69 1.43 -0.76
N SER A 96 8.20 0.59 0.15
CA SER A 96 8.41 0.78 1.60
C SER A 96 9.90 0.81 1.94
N PHE A 97 10.65 -0.20 1.50
CA PHE A 97 12.07 -0.28 1.80
C PHE A 97 12.83 0.86 1.13
N SER A 98 12.76 0.99 -0.19
CA SER A 98 13.65 1.91 -0.90
C SER A 98 13.28 3.38 -0.67
N TYR A 99 12.00 3.74 -0.68
CA TYR A 99 11.60 5.14 -0.61
C TYR A 99 11.38 5.65 0.81
N LEU A 100 11.00 4.77 1.75
CA LEU A 100 10.62 5.18 3.10
C LEU A 100 11.68 4.78 4.14
N SER A 101 12.11 3.53 4.18
CA SER A 101 12.99 3.03 5.24
C SER A 101 14.48 3.21 4.96
N SER A 102 14.91 3.09 3.70
CA SER A 102 16.33 3.11 3.35
C SER A 102 17.05 4.42 3.68
N PRO A 103 16.44 5.62 3.61
CA PRO A 103 17.11 6.84 4.02
C PRO A 103 17.58 6.80 5.47
N ASP A 104 16.74 6.34 6.41
CA ASP A 104 17.11 6.23 7.82
C ASP A 104 18.18 5.15 8.04
N LEU A 105 18.04 4.00 7.37
CA LEU A 105 18.92 2.84 7.57
C LEU A 105 20.31 2.99 6.92
N LEU A 106 20.41 3.71 5.80
CA LEU A 106 21.64 3.84 5.03
C LEU A 106 22.37 5.16 5.27
N LEU A 107 21.63 6.26 5.47
CA LEU A 107 22.22 7.58 5.71
C LEU A 107 22.41 7.86 7.21
N GLY A 108 21.64 7.16 8.07
CA GLY A 108 21.68 7.29 9.53
C GLY A 108 20.46 8.03 10.10
N MET A 109 20.07 7.69 11.32
CA MET A 109 18.94 8.29 12.03
C MET A 109 19.19 9.75 12.45
N ASP A 110 20.44 10.20 12.48
CA ASP A 110 20.81 11.58 12.80
C ASP A 110 21.24 12.39 11.57
N ALA A 111 21.06 11.85 10.35
CA ALA A 111 21.37 12.56 9.12
C ALA A 111 20.49 13.80 8.94
N ASP A 112 21.02 14.82 8.26
CA ASP A 112 20.30 16.06 7.95
C ASP A 112 18.96 15.73 7.26
N PRO A 113 17.80 16.20 7.79
CA PRO A 113 16.50 15.97 7.17
C PRO A 113 16.41 16.37 5.69
N ALA A 114 17.19 17.36 5.25
CA ALA A 114 17.26 17.78 3.84
C ALA A 114 17.83 16.70 2.92
N ASP A 115 18.72 15.84 3.45
CA ASP A 115 19.35 14.74 2.72
C ASP A 115 18.77 13.36 3.05
N ARG A 116 18.11 13.20 4.22
CA ARG A 116 17.54 11.93 4.69
C ARG A 116 16.25 11.54 3.95
N ASN A 117 16.37 11.36 2.64
CA ASN A 117 15.31 10.97 1.73
C ASN A 117 15.89 10.20 0.52
N ILE A 118 15.02 9.73 -0.38
CA ILE A 118 15.42 8.94 -1.55
C ILE A 118 16.43 9.65 -2.47
N VAL A 119 16.45 10.99 -2.52
CA VAL A 119 17.42 11.73 -3.34
C VAL A 119 18.82 11.63 -2.72
N GLY A 120 18.93 11.73 -1.39
CA GLY A 120 20.19 11.50 -0.68
C GLY A 120 20.69 10.07 -0.87
N VAL A 121 19.80 9.08 -0.76
CA VAL A 121 20.15 7.67 -1.03
C VAL A 121 20.60 7.50 -2.48
N LEU A 122 19.98 8.16 -3.45
CA LEU A 122 20.39 8.09 -4.86
C LEU A 122 21.78 8.71 -5.10
N LYS A 123 22.14 9.78 -4.39
CA LYS A 123 23.47 10.41 -4.48
C LYS A 123 24.57 9.49 -3.94
N GLN A 124 24.36 8.88 -2.77
CA GLN A 124 25.38 8.07 -2.09
C GLN A 124 25.37 6.59 -2.52
N TYR A 125 24.19 6.02 -2.77
CA TYR A 125 23.98 4.61 -3.10
C TYR A 125 23.15 4.44 -4.39
N PRO A 126 23.66 4.91 -5.55
CA PRO A 126 22.88 5.02 -6.77
C PRO A 126 22.33 3.69 -7.28
N GLU A 127 23.11 2.61 -7.20
CA GLU A 127 22.67 1.30 -7.69
C GLU A 127 21.57 0.67 -6.82
N LEU A 128 21.65 0.85 -5.50
CA LEU A 128 20.62 0.38 -4.57
C LEU A 128 19.31 1.15 -4.79
N ALA A 129 19.39 2.48 -4.89
CA ALA A 129 18.23 3.32 -5.18
C ALA A 129 17.57 2.96 -6.52
N ARG A 130 18.36 2.84 -7.60
CA ARG A 130 17.85 2.43 -8.92
C ARG A 130 17.28 1.02 -8.90
N GLY A 131 17.89 0.10 -8.15
CA GLY A 131 17.38 -1.26 -7.93
C GLY A 131 15.96 -1.25 -7.36
N GLY A 132 15.74 -0.48 -6.30
CA GLY A 132 14.42 -0.28 -5.69
C GLY A 132 13.37 0.28 -6.66
N ILE A 133 13.73 1.33 -7.41
CA ILE A 133 12.87 1.95 -8.42
C ILE A 133 12.49 0.92 -9.51
N ARG A 134 13.46 0.13 -9.99
CA ARG A 134 13.22 -0.90 -11.01
C ARG A 134 12.34 -2.03 -10.48
N LEU A 135 12.55 -2.49 -9.25
CA LEU A 135 11.73 -3.54 -8.65
C LEU A 135 10.28 -3.07 -8.46
N ARG A 136 10.08 -1.83 -8.00
CA ARG A 136 8.76 -1.22 -7.93
C ARG A 136 8.11 -1.11 -9.31
N ARG A 137 8.85 -0.66 -10.32
CA ARG A 137 8.38 -0.58 -11.71
C ARG A 137 7.93 -1.95 -12.23
N PHE A 138 8.70 -3.00 -11.97
CA PHE A 138 8.38 -4.36 -12.40
C PHE A 138 7.03 -4.83 -11.85
N GLY A 139 6.81 -4.72 -10.53
CA GLY A 139 5.51 -5.09 -9.94
C GLY A 139 4.35 -4.27 -10.50
N GLN A 140 4.53 -2.95 -10.65
CA GLN A 140 3.50 -2.09 -11.24
C GLN A 140 3.19 -2.41 -12.71
N GLN A 141 4.19 -2.80 -13.51
CA GLN A 141 3.98 -3.17 -14.92
C GLN A 141 3.20 -4.48 -15.06
N ILE A 142 3.37 -5.43 -14.14
CA ILE A 142 2.53 -6.64 -14.15
C ILE A 142 1.08 -6.29 -13.79
N ILE A 143 0.87 -5.44 -12.77
CA ILE A 143 -0.45 -4.96 -12.40
C ILE A 143 -1.12 -4.25 -13.58
N GLU A 144 -0.40 -3.39 -14.29
CA GLU A 144 -0.89 -2.69 -15.47
C GLU A 144 -1.26 -3.65 -16.61
N ARG A 145 -0.42 -4.65 -16.89
CA ARG A 145 -0.70 -5.64 -17.95
C ARG A 145 -1.95 -6.48 -17.66
N LEU A 146 -2.19 -6.81 -16.39
CA LEU A 146 -3.33 -7.65 -15.99
C LEU A 146 -4.60 -6.86 -15.67
N GLY A 147 -4.46 -5.64 -15.14
CA GLY A 147 -5.55 -4.82 -14.62
C GLY A 147 -5.80 -3.52 -15.39
N GLY A 148 -5.06 -3.29 -16.49
CA GLY A 148 -5.19 -2.12 -17.38
C GLY A 148 -4.63 -0.81 -16.83
N ARG A 149 -4.39 -0.70 -15.52
CA ARG A 149 -3.82 0.48 -14.84
C ARG A 149 -2.94 0.04 -13.68
N ARG A 150 -1.95 0.87 -13.31
CA ARG A 150 -1.04 0.60 -12.18
C ARG A 150 -1.66 0.80 -10.81
N ILE A 151 -2.56 1.77 -10.70
CA ILE A 151 -3.21 2.16 -9.45
C ILE A 151 -4.71 2.10 -9.68
N HIS A 152 -5.42 1.47 -8.75
CA HIS A 152 -6.84 1.13 -8.87
C HIS A 152 -7.15 0.39 -10.19
N PRO A 153 -6.46 -0.75 -10.46
CA PRO A 153 -6.73 -1.56 -11.65
C PRO A 153 -8.19 -2.00 -11.71
N ALA A 154 -8.66 -2.28 -12.92
CA ALA A 154 -9.96 -2.90 -13.17
C ALA A 154 -9.79 -4.43 -13.26
N TRP A 155 -10.88 -5.15 -13.58
CA TRP A 155 -10.87 -6.56 -14.02
C TRP A 155 -10.66 -7.64 -12.96
N THR A 156 -10.71 -7.31 -11.67
CA THR A 156 -11.07 -8.33 -10.65
C THR A 156 -12.50 -8.06 -10.23
N VAL A 157 -13.39 -8.94 -10.63
CA VAL A 157 -14.83 -8.80 -10.43
C VAL A 157 -15.39 -10.06 -9.76
N PRO A 158 -16.58 -9.99 -9.15
CA PRO A 158 -17.22 -11.17 -8.59
C PRO A 158 -17.42 -12.26 -9.65
N GLY A 159 -17.04 -13.49 -9.33
CA GLY A 159 -17.04 -14.65 -10.24
C GLY A 159 -15.72 -14.92 -10.96
N GLY A 160 -14.78 -13.97 -10.99
CA GLY A 160 -13.48 -14.13 -11.65
C GLY A 160 -12.72 -12.83 -11.77
#